data_AF-A0A1S3EPE5-F1
#
_entry.id   AF-A0A1S3EPE5-F1
#
_cell.length_a   1.000
_cell.length_b   1.000
_cell.length_c   1.000
_cell.angle_alpha   90.00
_cell.angle_beta   90.00
_cell.angle_gamma   90.00
#
_symmetry.space_group_name_H-M   'P 1'
#
loop_
_entity.id
_entity.type
_entity.pdbx_description
1 polymer ?
#
loop_
_entity_poly.entity_id
_entity_poly.type
_entity_poly.pdbx_seq_one_letter_code
_entity_poly.pdbx_strand_id
1 'polypeptide(L)'
;MRHRTLASSPTLWASIPCPRSELRLDLVLASGQSFRWREHSPAHWSGVLESRVWTLTQTEGRLFCTVYRENEDWSGRPTLEELKAIREYFQLDVSLAQLYRHWGSVDPHFQDVAQKFQVLTAGGSLCLLKVADCVCLMALDKPQAVPVDVHMWQIAQRDYSWHPTTSRAKGPNPQANKELGNFFRSLWGPYAGWAQAVLFSADLRQPTHRAQEPPAKRRKASKGPEV
;
A
#
# COMPACT_ATOMS: atom_id res chain seq x y z
N MET A 1 -26.53 -8.04 10.67
CA MET A 1 -25.43 -8.24 11.64
C MET A 1 -25.05 -6.89 12.24
N ARG A 2 -24.87 -6.79 13.56
CA ARG A 2 -24.29 -5.59 14.19
C ARG A 2 -22.76 -5.68 14.12
N HIS A 3 -22.09 -4.58 13.79
CA HIS A 3 -20.63 -4.53 13.81
C HIS A 3 -20.13 -4.60 15.26
N ARG A 4 -19.16 -5.46 15.51
CA ARG A 4 -18.52 -5.65 16.83
C ARG A 4 -17.48 -4.56 17.05
N THR A 5 -17.41 -4.06 18.27
CA THR A 5 -16.27 -3.27 18.74
C THR A 5 -15.50 -4.04 19.80
N LEU A 6 -14.24 -3.67 20.02
CA LEU A 6 -13.42 -4.31 21.06
C LEU A 6 -14.07 -4.14 22.45
N ALA A 7 -14.72 -2.99 22.69
CA ALA A 7 -15.43 -2.70 23.92
C ALA A 7 -16.72 -3.52 24.09
N SER A 8 -17.48 -3.76 23.01
CA SER A 8 -18.77 -4.43 23.11
C SER A 8 -18.68 -5.94 23.34
N SER A 9 -17.62 -6.59 22.86
CA SER A 9 -17.53 -8.06 22.86
C SER A 9 -16.08 -8.56 22.97
N PRO A 10 -15.34 -8.20 24.03
CA PRO A 10 -13.89 -8.40 24.13
C PRO A 10 -13.46 -9.87 24.04
N THR A 11 -14.32 -10.80 24.46
CA THR A 11 -14.04 -12.25 24.43
C THR A 11 -13.92 -12.83 23.02
N LEU A 12 -14.47 -12.15 22.00
CA LEU A 12 -14.49 -12.59 20.61
C LEU A 12 -13.27 -12.12 19.79
N TRP A 13 -12.38 -11.33 20.39
CA TRP A 13 -11.21 -10.77 19.71
C TRP A 13 -9.96 -11.58 20.01
N ALA A 14 -9.11 -11.70 18.99
CA ALA A 14 -7.71 -12.12 19.15
C ALA A 14 -6.78 -10.97 18.77
N SER A 15 -5.52 -11.04 19.17
CA SER A 15 -4.53 -10.00 18.90
C SER A 15 -3.25 -10.55 18.30
N ILE A 16 -2.65 -9.81 17.39
CA ILE A 16 -1.34 -10.05 16.78
C ILE A 16 -0.39 -8.93 17.24
N PRO A 17 0.82 -9.22 17.77
CA PRO A 17 1.83 -8.20 18.01
C PRO A 17 2.16 -7.48 16.70
N CYS A 18 1.88 -6.18 16.65
CA CYS A 18 2.03 -5.39 15.44
C CYS A 18 2.13 -3.91 15.85
N PRO A 19 3.35 -3.35 15.91
CA PRO A 19 3.52 -1.94 16.23
C PRO A 19 3.01 -1.06 15.09
N ARG A 20 2.56 0.15 15.41
CA ARG A 20 2.13 1.14 14.41
C ARG A 20 3.20 1.53 13.40
N SER A 21 4.48 1.27 13.71
CA SER A 21 5.57 1.42 12.75
C SER A 21 5.51 0.41 11.61
N GLU A 22 4.91 -0.77 11.81
CA GLU A 22 4.84 -1.86 10.82
C GLU A 22 3.49 -1.87 10.06
N LEU A 23 2.41 -1.38 10.68
CA LEU A 23 1.09 -1.30 10.06
C LEU A 23 0.24 -0.17 10.66
N ARG A 24 -0.42 0.58 9.78
CA ARG A 24 -1.43 1.59 10.14
C ARG A 24 -2.70 1.36 9.35
N LEU A 25 -3.71 0.78 10.01
CA LEU A 25 -5.00 0.47 9.36
C LEU A 25 -5.64 1.70 8.72
N ASP A 26 -5.59 2.85 9.40
CA ASP A 26 -6.17 4.11 8.93
C ASP A 26 -5.53 4.65 7.66
N LEU A 27 -4.26 4.33 7.41
CA LEU A 27 -3.56 4.77 6.21
C LEU A 27 -3.61 3.72 5.10
N VAL A 28 -3.59 2.42 5.44
CA VAL A 28 -3.59 1.32 4.47
C VAL A 28 -4.99 1.00 3.98
N LEU A 29 -6.00 0.97 4.86
CA LEU A 29 -7.36 0.58 4.48
C LEU A 29 -8.17 1.77 3.92
N ALA A 30 -7.80 3.01 4.26
CA ALA A 30 -8.44 4.21 3.73
C ALA A 30 -7.87 4.69 2.39
N SER A 31 -6.67 4.24 2.00
CA SER A 31 -5.95 4.73 0.80
C SER A 31 -6.54 4.26 -0.53
N GLY A 32 -7.60 3.44 -0.51
CA GLY A 32 -8.18 2.87 -1.73
C GLY A 32 -7.42 1.64 -2.27
N GLN A 33 -6.39 1.16 -1.58
CA GLN A 33 -5.67 -0.09 -1.91
C GLN A 33 -6.57 -1.33 -1.85
N SER A 34 -7.58 -1.29 -0.99
CA SER A 34 -8.59 -2.32 -0.88
C SER A 34 -9.97 -1.69 -0.72
N PHE A 35 -10.78 -1.70 -1.80
CA PHE A 35 -12.18 -1.23 -1.76
C PHE A 35 -13.12 -2.09 -0.91
N ARG A 36 -12.58 -3.16 -0.32
CA ARG A 36 -13.32 -4.15 0.49
C ARG A 36 -13.40 -3.77 1.97
N TRP A 37 -12.69 -2.74 2.41
CA TRP A 37 -12.66 -2.32 3.81
C TRP A 37 -13.36 -0.98 4.00
N ARG A 38 -14.14 -0.87 5.08
CA ARG A 38 -14.83 0.36 5.47
C ARG A 38 -14.75 0.54 6.98
N GLU A 39 -14.57 1.77 7.41
CA GLU A 39 -14.67 2.14 8.81
C GLU A 39 -16.15 2.27 9.19
N HIS A 40 -16.67 1.33 9.98
CA HIS A 40 -18.07 1.32 10.42
C HIS A 40 -18.23 1.89 11.84
N SER A 41 -17.16 1.92 12.62
CA SER A 41 -17.10 2.55 13.93
C SER A 41 -15.71 3.16 14.10
N PRO A 42 -15.52 4.20 14.94
CA PRO A 42 -14.22 4.86 15.06
C PRO A 42 -13.08 3.86 15.33
N ALA A 43 -12.04 3.90 14.50
CA ALA A 43 -10.89 3.00 14.48
C ALA A 43 -11.22 1.51 14.26
N HIS A 44 -12.41 1.16 13.79
CA HIS A 44 -12.85 -0.21 13.52
C HIS A 44 -13.18 -0.40 12.04
N TRP A 45 -12.32 -1.15 11.37
CA TRP A 45 -12.37 -1.40 9.93
C TRP A 45 -13.02 -2.76 9.69
N SER A 46 -14.15 -2.80 8.99
CA SER A 46 -14.77 -4.06 8.57
C SER A 46 -14.59 -4.30 7.08
N GLY A 47 -14.33 -5.54 6.71
CA GLY A 47 -14.11 -5.91 5.31
C GLY A 47 -14.15 -7.40 5.09
N VAL A 48 -13.97 -7.82 3.84
CA VAL A 48 -14.01 -9.23 3.45
C VAL A 48 -12.62 -9.72 3.07
N LEU A 49 -12.17 -10.77 3.76
CA LEU A 49 -10.93 -11.50 3.50
C LEU A 49 -11.22 -13.00 3.50
N GLU A 50 -10.72 -13.73 2.49
CA GLU A 50 -10.95 -15.18 2.32
C GLU A 50 -12.44 -15.57 2.45
N SER A 51 -13.32 -14.80 1.82
CA SER A 51 -14.77 -14.99 1.86
C SER A 51 -15.42 -14.89 3.25
N ARG A 52 -14.69 -14.39 4.26
CA ARG A 52 -15.20 -14.12 5.61
C ARG A 52 -15.23 -12.63 5.86
N VAL A 53 -16.20 -12.19 6.66
CA VAL A 53 -16.25 -10.81 7.15
C VAL A 53 -15.34 -10.73 8.37
N TRP A 54 -14.56 -9.67 8.42
CA TRP A 54 -13.63 -9.36 9.51
C TRP A 54 -13.90 -7.96 10.03
N THR A 55 -13.63 -7.73 11.32
CA THR A 55 -13.42 -6.38 11.86
C THR A 55 -12.04 -6.32 12.50
N LEU A 56 -11.30 -5.28 12.16
CA LEU A 56 -9.95 -5.01 12.64
C LEU A 56 -9.92 -3.68 13.39
N THR A 57 -9.14 -3.64 14.46
CA THR A 57 -8.78 -2.40 15.16
C THR A 57 -7.36 -2.52 15.69
N GLN A 58 -6.72 -1.42 16.06
CA GLN A 58 -5.31 -1.45 16.48
C GLN A 58 -5.06 -0.53 17.67
N THR A 59 -4.14 -0.95 18.53
CA THR A 59 -3.52 -0.10 19.56
C THR A 59 -2.14 0.35 19.08
N GLU A 60 -1.28 0.86 19.96
CA GLU A 60 0.10 1.22 19.61
C GLU A 60 0.97 0.00 19.24
N GLY A 61 0.75 -1.15 19.89
CA GLY A 61 1.61 -2.34 19.76
C GLY A 61 0.92 -3.62 19.28
N ARG A 62 -0.40 -3.60 19.08
CA ARG A 62 -1.19 -4.79 18.73
C ARG A 62 -2.27 -4.48 17.72
N LEU A 63 -2.42 -5.38 16.76
CA LEU A 63 -3.56 -5.49 15.84
C LEU A 63 -4.57 -6.47 16.45
N PHE A 64 -5.82 -6.03 16.60
CA PHE A 64 -6.93 -6.83 17.09
C PHE A 64 -7.84 -7.24 15.94
N CYS A 65 -8.24 -8.50 15.92
CA CYS A 65 -9.03 -9.10 14.86
C CYS A 65 -10.24 -9.84 15.46
N THR A 66 -11.40 -9.70 14.82
CA THR A 66 -12.57 -10.58 14.99
C THR A 66 -13.08 -11.00 13.62
N VAL A 67 -13.55 -12.24 13.53
CA VAL A 67 -14.18 -12.81 12.33
C VAL A 67 -15.65 -13.10 12.59
N TYR A 68 -16.49 -12.94 11.58
CA TYR A 68 -17.89 -13.31 11.62
C TYR A 68 -18.06 -14.64 10.89
N ARG A 69 -18.60 -15.64 11.60
CA ARG A 69 -18.91 -16.96 11.08
C ARG A 69 -20.43 -17.11 11.03
N GLU A 70 -20.94 -17.79 10.01
CA GLU A 70 -22.39 -17.93 9.80
C GLU A 70 -23.08 -18.74 10.91
N ASN A 71 -22.33 -19.61 11.58
CA ASN A 71 -22.84 -20.51 12.60
C ASN A 71 -22.48 -20.01 14.01
N GLU A 72 -23.48 -19.68 14.83
CA GLU A 72 -23.29 -19.08 16.17
C GLU A 72 -22.59 -20.02 17.15
N ASP A 73 -22.69 -21.34 16.97
CA ASP A 73 -21.99 -22.35 17.78
C ASP A 73 -20.46 -22.25 17.66
N TRP A 74 -19.97 -21.60 16.59
CA TRP A 74 -18.55 -21.36 16.33
C TRP A 74 -18.16 -19.91 16.59
N SER A 75 -18.97 -19.15 17.34
CA SER A 75 -18.70 -17.76 17.73
C SER A 75 -17.63 -17.68 18.83
N GLY A 76 -16.39 -18.01 18.45
CA GLY A 76 -15.20 -17.85 19.29
C GLY A 76 -14.21 -16.84 18.71
N ARG A 77 -13.10 -16.64 19.43
CA ARG A 77 -11.94 -15.89 18.93
C ARG A 77 -11.47 -16.46 17.57
N PRO A 78 -10.82 -15.65 16.72
CA PRO A 78 -10.12 -16.16 15.56
C PRO A 78 -9.14 -17.28 15.94
N THR A 79 -9.11 -18.36 15.15
CA THR A 79 -8.16 -19.46 15.28
C THR A 79 -6.78 -19.03 14.81
N LEU A 80 -5.75 -19.82 15.09
CA LEU A 80 -4.38 -19.52 14.64
C LEU A 80 -4.27 -19.51 13.10
N GLU A 81 -4.97 -20.41 12.40
CA GLU A 81 -5.03 -20.42 10.93
C GLU A 81 -5.72 -19.18 10.37
N GLU A 82 -6.83 -18.75 10.97
CA GLU A 82 -7.51 -17.52 10.53
C GLU A 82 -6.66 -16.27 10.79
N LEU A 83 -5.91 -16.24 11.89
CA LEU A 83 -4.93 -15.17 12.15
C LEU A 83 -3.74 -15.23 11.17
N LYS A 84 -3.37 -16.42 10.70
CA LYS A 84 -2.33 -16.57 9.67
C LYS A 84 -2.77 -15.91 8.36
N ALA A 85 -4.02 -16.07 7.94
CA ALA A 85 -4.55 -15.35 6.77
C ALA A 85 -4.44 -13.82 6.92
N ILE A 86 -4.70 -13.27 8.11
CA ILE A 86 -4.49 -11.84 8.38
C ILE A 86 -3.00 -11.46 8.30
N ARG A 87 -2.11 -12.29 8.86
CA ARG A 87 -0.66 -12.06 8.80
C ARG A 87 -0.15 -12.07 7.36
N GLU A 88 -0.62 -13.00 6.54
CA GLU A 88 -0.26 -13.12 5.12
C GLU A 88 -0.83 -11.95 4.30
N TYR A 89 -2.10 -11.60 4.52
CA TYR A 89 -2.74 -10.49 3.83
C TYR A 89 -2.01 -9.15 4.04
N PHE A 90 -1.61 -8.86 5.28
CA PHE A 90 -0.79 -7.68 5.59
C PHE A 90 0.71 -7.95 5.51
N GLN A 91 1.15 -9.13 5.07
CA GLN A 91 2.55 -9.56 5.01
C GLN A 91 3.35 -9.20 6.28
N LEU A 92 2.80 -9.48 7.46
CA LEU A 92 3.34 -9.07 8.77
C LEU A 92 4.68 -9.74 9.12
N ASP A 93 5.08 -10.78 8.41
CA ASP A 93 6.36 -11.47 8.61
C ASP A 93 7.54 -10.73 7.98
N VAL A 94 7.27 -9.78 7.07
CA VAL A 94 8.28 -8.91 6.47
C VAL A 94 8.43 -7.66 7.33
N SER A 95 9.60 -7.47 7.95
CA SER A 95 9.89 -6.25 8.71
C SER A 95 10.13 -5.08 7.77
N LEU A 96 9.18 -4.15 7.75
CA LEU A 96 9.27 -2.98 6.92
C LEU A 96 10.36 -2.03 7.41
N ALA A 97 10.63 -2.02 8.73
CA ALA A 97 11.74 -1.28 9.30
C ALA A 97 13.11 -1.79 8.81
N GLN A 98 13.27 -3.08 8.52
CA GLN A 98 14.48 -3.62 7.90
C GLN A 98 14.58 -3.19 6.43
N LEU A 99 13.47 -3.25 5.69
CA LEU A 99 13.44 -2.83 4.29
C LEU A 99 13.82 -1.36 4.11
N TYR A 100 13.25 -0.46 4.91
CA TYR A 100 13.57 0.97 4.84
C TYR A 100 15.02 1.25 5.20
N ARG A 101 15.58 0.56 6.21
CA ARG A 101 17.01 0.65 6.53
C ARG A 101 17.87 0.19 5.36
N HIS A 102 17.50 -0.91 4.71
CA HIS A 102 18.21 -1.41 3.54
C HIS A 102 18.15 -0.42 2.38
N TRP A 103 16.95 0.00 1.94
CA TRP A 103 16.78 0.93 0.83
C TRP A 103 17.46 2.27 1.10
N GLY A 104 17.31 2.82 2.30
CA GLY A 104 18.00 4.05 2.70
C GLY A 104 19.53 3.95 2.72
N SER A 105 20.07 2.75 2.95
CA SER A 105 21.53 2.51 2.89
C SER A 105 22.09 2.43 1.47
N VAL A 106 21.28 2.01 0.49
CA VAL A 106 21.69 1.85 -0.91
C VAL A 106 21.23 2.99 -1.82
N ASP A 107 20.30 3.82 -1.34
CA ASP A 107 19.68 4.92 -2.08
C ASP A 107 19.52 6.17 -1.19
N PRO A 108 20.43 7.16 -1.31
CA PRO A 108 20.36 8.41 -0.56
C PRO A 108 19.09 9.24 -0.83
N HIS A 109 18.55 9.19 -2.05
CA HIS A 109 17.30 9.87 -2.37
C HIS A 109 16.13 9.22 -1.64
N PHE A 110 16.07 7.89 -1.66
CA PHE A 110 15.07 7.15 -0.89
C PHE A 110 15.15 7.49 0.60
N GLN A 111 16.35 7.58 1.18
CA GLN A 111 16.55 7.95 2.58
C GLN A 111 15.95 9.33 2.90
N ASP A 112 16.20 10.34 2.07
CA ASP A 112 15.65 11.69 2.24
C ASP A 112 14.11 11.71 2.13
N VAL A 113 13.57 11.01 1.13
CA VAL A 113 12.11 10.87 0.97
C VAL A 113 11.49 10.16 2.18
N ALA A 114 12.07 9.06 2.62
CA ALA A 114 11.60 8.29 3.77
C ALA A 114 11.58 9.15 5.05
N GLN A 115 12.60 9.97 5.29
CA GLN A 115 12.65 10.89 6.42
C GLN A 115 11.57 11.97 6.34
N LYS A 116 11.35 12.57 5.17
CA LYS A 116 10.27 13.56 4.98
C LYS A 116 8.88 12.95 5.20
N PHE A 117 8.70 11.68 4.80
CA PHE A 117 7.49 10.92 5.04
C PHE A 117 7.25 10.59 6.52
N GLN A 118 8.32 10.40 7.32
CA GLN A 118 8.23 10.23 8.78
C GLN A 118 7.72 11.47 9.51
N VAL A 119 8.12 12.66 9.07
CA VAL A 119 7.80 13.92 9.76
C VAL A 119 6.35 14.34 9.58
N LEU A 120 5.74 13.96 8.45
CA LEU A 120 4.36 14.35 8.12
C LEU A 120 3.30 13.52 8.87
N THR A 121 3.67 12.41 9.51
CA THR A 121 2.78 11.65 10.38
C THR A 121 2.89 12.19 11.80
N ALA A 122 2.00 13.13 12.14
CA ALA A 122 1.90 13.73 13.47
C ALA A 122 1.95 12.64 14.55
N GLY A 123 3.08 12.56 15.27
CA GLY A 123 3.34 11.53 16.29
C GLY A 123 4.69 10.82 16.19
N GLY A 124 5.56 11.15 15.22
CA GLY A 124 6.95 10.63 15.17
C GLY A 124 7.05 9.11 14.93
N SER A 125 5.92 8.46 14.64
CA SER A 125 5.88 7.06 14.21
C SER A 125 6.03 7.04 12.70
N LEU A 126 7.10 6.41 12.22
CA LEU A 126 7.30 6.11 10.81
C LEU A 126 6.10 5.28 10.34
N CYS A 127 5.14 5.92 9.70
CA CYS A 127 4.03 5.23 9.05
C CYS A 127 4.58 4.60 7.79
N LEU A 128 5.20 3.44 7.99
CA LEU A 128 5.58 2.58 6.91
C LEU A 128 4.29 2.05 6.31
N LEU A 129 3.80 2.77 5.31
CA LEU A 129 2.77 2.21 4.47
C LEU A 129 3.40 0.95 3.85
N LYS A 130 2.78 -0.21 4.10
CA LYS A 130 2.81 -1.30 3.14
C LYS A 130 2.05 -0.81 1.91
N VAL A 131 2.63 0.18 1.22
CA VAL A 131 2.10 0.71 -0.04
C VAL A 131 2.32 -0.38 -1.05
N ALA A 132 1.25 -0.82 -1.67
CA ALA A 132 1.32 -1.72 -2.78
C ALA A 132 0.24 -1.32 -3.77
N ASP A 133 0.40 -0.19 -4.45
CA ASP A 133 -0.64 0.31 -5.37
C ASP A 133 -0.72 -0.51 -6.69
N CYS A 134 -0.02 -1.65 -6.78
CA CYS A 134 0.01 -2.48 -7.98
C CYS A 134 -0.52 -3.89 -7.71
N VAL A 135 -1.45 -4.33 -8.56
CA VAL A 135 -2.02 -5.69 -8.58
C VAL A 135 -0.92 -6.76 -8.58
N CYS A 136 0.19 -6.53 -9.28
CA CYS A 136 1.33 -7.46 -9.30
C CYS A 136 2.07 -7.55 -7.95
N LEU A 137 2.06 -6.49 -7.14
CA LEU A 137 2.73 -6.42 -5.85
C LEU A 137 1.89 -7.06 -4.73
N MET A 138 0.57 -6.92 -4.80
CA MET A 138 -0.37 -7.43 -3.78
C MET A 138 -0.98 -8.80 -4.10
N ALA A 139 -1.21 -9.14 -5.37
CA ALA A 139 -2.06 -10.27 -5.73
C ALA A 139 -1.28 -11.49 -6.28
N LEU A 140 0.00 -11.36 -6.62
CA LEU A 140 0.80 -12.42 -7.27
C LEU A 140 2.10 -12.78 -6.53
N ASP A 141 2.31 -12.24 -5.32
CA ASP A 141 3.53 -12.43 -4.52
C ASP A 141 4.82 -12.13 -5.30
N LYS A 142 4.82 -11.03 -6.06
CA LYS A 142 5.99 -10.54 -6.82
C LYS A 142 6.50 -9.21 -6.26
N PRO A 143 7.12 -9.19 -5.06
CA PRO A 143 7.61 -7.96 -4.43
C PRO A 143 8.71 -7.23 -5.24
N GLN A 144 9.35 -7.91 -6.18
CA GLN A 144 10.34 -7.36 -7.10
C GLN A 144 9.73 -6.71 -8.35
N ALA A 145 8.42 -6.83 -8.58
CA ALA A 145 7.78 -6.23 -9.73
C ALA A 145 7.80 -4.70 -9.59
N VAL A 146 8.46 -4.03 -10.54
CA VAL A 146 8.51 -2.56 -10.63
C VAL A 146 7.74 -2.14 -11.88
N PRO A 147 6.46 -1.78 -11.78
CA PRO A 147 5.70 -1.20 -12.88
C PRO A 147 6.31 0.12 -13.33
N VAL A 148 6.73 0.16 -14.60
CA VAL A 148 7.34 1.35 -15.20
C VAL A 148 6.29 2.10 -16.02
N ASP A 149 5.85 3.23 -15.48
CA ASP A 149 4.95 4.18 -16.12
C ASP A 149 5.62 5.57 -16.27
N VAL A 150 4.87 6.56 -16.74
CA VAL A 150 5.39 7.92 -16.95
C VAL A 150 5.90 8.56 -15.66
N HIS A 151 5.29 8.26 -14.50
CA HIS A 151 5.76 8.78 -13.21
C HIS A 151 7.11 8.18 -12.84
N MET A 152 7.27 6.87 -13.02
CA MET A 152 8.56 6.23 -12.79
C MET A 152 9.66 6.77 -13.70
N TRP A 153 9.33 7.13 -14.94
CA TRP A 153 10.25 7.81 -15.84
C TRP A 153 10.63 9.22 -15.37
N GLN A 154 9.68 9.97 -14.82
CA GLN A 154 9.93 11.31 -14.28
C GLN A 154 10.81 11.24 -13.03
N ILE A 155 10.49 10.35 -12.09
CA ILE A 155 11.29 10.09 -10.88
C ILE A 155 12.71 9.68 -11.27
N ALA A 156 12.87 8.72 -12.19
CA ALA A 156 14.17 8.25 -12.63
C ALA A 156 15.07 9.36 -13.20
N GLN A 157 14.50 10.24 -14.04
CA GLN A 157 15.28 11.34 -14.63
C GLN A 157 15.54 12.46 -13.63
N ARG A 158 14.53 12.85 -12.85
CA ARG A 158 14.62 13.98 -11.89
C ARG A 158 15.54 13.65 -10.72
N ASP A 159 15.36 12.47 -10.14
CA ASP A 159 15.94 12.14 -8.82
C ASP A 159 17.19 11.26 -8.94
N TYR A 160 17.32 10.48 -10.02
CA TYR A 160 18.45 9.58 -10.24
C TYR A 160 19.32 9.98 -11.43
N SER A 161 18.98 11.05 -12.15
CA SER A 161 19.64 11.43 -13.40
C SER A 161 19.76 10.25 -14.38
N TRP A 162 18.78 9.34 -14.34
CA TRP A 162 18.83 8.09 -15.09
C TRP A 162 18.47 8.33 -16.56
N HIS A 163 19.23 7.70 -17.46
CA HIS A 163 19.00 7.72 -18.89
C HIS A 163 19.22 6.31 -19.46
N PRO A 164 18.45 5.89 -20.49
CA PRO A 164 18.63 4.57 -21.08
C PRO A 164 20.00 4.47 -21.74
N THR A 165 20.73 3.39 -21.46
CA THR A 165 22.04 3.11 -22.05
C THR A 165 21.93 2.27 -23.32
N THR A 166 20.91 1.41 -23.42
CA THR A 166 20.75 0.47 -24.54
C THR A 166 19.86 0.98 -25.67
N SER A 167 19.13 2.08 -25.45
CA SER A 167 18.18 2.63 -26.41
C SER A 167 18.51 4.09 -26.72
N ARG A 168 18.51 4.45 -28.02
CA ARG A 168 18.61 5.86 -28.45
C ARG A 168 17.31 6.66 -28.24
N ALA A 169 16.25 6.00 -27.78
CA ALA A 169 14.96 6.65 -27.55
C ALA A 169 15.03 7.58 -26.34
N LYS A 170 14.56 8.82 -26.52
CA LYS A 170 14.50 9.86 -25.48
C LYS A 170 13.26 9.73 -24.57
N GLY A 171 12.60 8.57 -24.53
CA GLY A 171 11.34 8.41 -23.82
C GLY A 171 10.85 6.96 -23.72
N PRO A 172 9.65 6.76 -23.12
CA PRO A 172 9.13 5.44 -22.77
C PRO A 172 9.00 4.52 -23.98
N ASN A 173 9.60 3.34 -23.90
CA ASN A 173 9.49 2.27 -24.89
C ASN A 173 9.76 0.92 -24.22
N PRO A 174 9.33 -0.21 -24.81
CA PRO A 174 9.43 -1.51 -24.14
C PRO A 174 10.83 -1.88 -23.64
N GLN A 175 11.88 -1.57 -24.43
CA GLN A 175 13.25 -1.90 -24.07
C GLN A 175 13.77 -1.00 -22.94
N ALA A 176 13.60 0.31 -23.05
CA ALA A 176 14.03 1.23 -22.01
C ALA A 176 13.20 1.09 -20.72
N ASN A 177 11.92 0.75 -20.80
CA ASN A 177 11.09 0.44 -19.64
C ASN A 177 11.61 -0.82 -18.92
N LYS A 178 12.01 -1.85 -19.67
CA LYS A 178 12.64 -3.05 -19.10
C LYS A 178 13.97 -2.70 -18.43
N GLU A 179 14.79 -1.88 -19.07
CA GLU A 179 16.06 -1.40 -18.53
C GLU A 179 15.85 -0.61 -17.22
N LEU A 180 14.88 0.31 -17.20
CA LEU A 180 14.54 1.10 -16.02
C LEU A 180 14.04 0.21 -14.87
N GLY A 181 13.17 -0.74 -15.16
CA GLY A 181 12.71 -1.71 -14.15
C GLY A 181 13.85 -2.58 -13.62
N ASN A 182 14.82 -2.94 -14.45
CA ASN A 182 16.02 -3.66 -14.01
C ASN A 182 16.91 -2.77 -13.13
N PHE A 183 17.09 -1.49 -13.48
CA PHE A 183 17.86 -0.54 -12.68
C PHE A 183 17.34 -0.47 -11.24
N PHE A 184 16.04 -0.24 -11.06
CA PHE A 184 15.45 -0.18 -9.72
C PHE A 184 15.46 -1.52 -8.97
N ARG A 185 15.32 -2.65 -9.69
CA ARG A 185 15.50 -3.99 -9.08
C ARG A 185 16.92 -4.24 -8.61
N SER A 186 17.92 -3.78 -9.36
CA SER A 186 19.33 -3.87 -8.95
C SER A 186 19.63 -2.94 -7.77
N LEU A 187 18.97 -1.78 -7.71
CA LEU A 187 19.17 -0.80 -6.64
C LEU A 187 18.54 -1.25 -5.31
N TRP A 188 17.27 -1.64 -5.31
CA TRP A 188 16.49 -1.92 -4.08
C TRP A 188 16.30 -3.42 -3.77
N GLY A 189 16.76 -4.28 -4.67
CA GLY A 189 16.77 -5.73 -4.47
C GLY A 189 15.39 -6.39 -4.58
N PRO A 190 15.16 -7.51 -3.86
CA PRO A 190 13.97 -8.36 -4.02
C PRO A 190 12.63 -7.69 -3.72
N TYR A 191 12.64 -6.56 -3.01
CA TYR A 191 11.44 -5.80 -2.65
C TYR A 191 11.37 -4.45 -3.38
N ALA A 192 12.03 -4.32 -4.54
CA ALA A 192 12.07 -3.06 -5.29
C ALA A 192 10.71 -2.47 -5.63
N GLY A 193 9.67 -3.27 -5.83
CA GLY A 193 8.32 -2.75 -6.08
C GLY A 193 7.71 -2.07 -4.84
N TRP A 194 8.13 -2.47 -3.64
CA TRP A 194 7.70 -1.83 -2.39
C TRP A 194 8.38 -0.48 -2.20
N ALA A 195 9.69 -0.41 -2.47
CA ALA A 195 10.42 0.86 -2.48
C ALA A 195 9.83 1.85 -3.49
N GLN A 196 9.50 1.37 -4.69
CA GLN A 196 8.83 2.16 -5.72
C GLN A 196 7.50 2.74 -5.23
N ALA A 197 6.67 1.95 -4.56
CA ALA A 197 5.37 2.39 -4.08
C ALA A 197 5.48 3.53 -3.04
N VAL A 198 6.54 3.54 -2.23
CA VAL A 198 6.86 4.64 -1.31
C VAL A 198 7.19 5.92 -2.08
N LEU A 199 8.09 5.84 -3.08
CA LEU A 199 8.45 7.01 -3.90
C LEU A 199 7.25 7.52 -4.73
N PHE A 200 6.42 6.63 -5.24
CA PHE A 200 5.21 7.02 -5.95
C PHE A 200 4.23 7.76 -5.04
N SER A 201 3.99 7.23 -3.83
CA SER A 201 3.20 7.92 -2.80
C SER A 201 3.79 9.29 -2.41
N ALA A 202 5.11 9.42 -2.48
CA ALA A 202 5.83 10.68 -2.30
C ALA A 202 5.58 11.69 -3.40
N ASP A 203 5.67 11.24 -4.65
CA ASP A 203 5.51 12.09 -5.81
C ASP A 203 4.07 12.65 -5.91
N LEU A 204 3.06 11.82 -5.64
CA LEU A 204 1.64 12.23 -5.63
C LEU A 204 1.33 13.32 -4.60
N ARG A 205 2.11 13.45 -3.52
CA ARG A 205 1.92 14.46 -2.48
C ARG A 205 2.66 15.77 -2.79
N GLN A 206 3.50 15.82 -3.83
CA GLN A 206 4.20 17.04 -4.20
C GLN A 206 3.23 18.07 -4.83
N PRO A 207 3.31 19.37 -4.46
CA PRO A 207 2.41 20.41 -4.97
C PRO A 207 2.41 20.56 -6.50
N THR A 208 3.53 20.23 -7.13
CA THR A 208 3.73 20.27 -8.59
C THR A 208 2.75 19.38 -9.35
N HIS A 209 2.29 18.28 -8.76
CA HIS A 209 1.40 17.34 -9.43
C HIS A 209 -0.08 17.75 -9.38
N ARG A 210 -0.51 18.55 -8.38
CA ARG A 210 -1.88 19.10 -8.31
C ARG A 210 -2.19 20.10 -9.41
N ALA A 211 -1.17 20.66 -10.06
CA ALA A 211 -1.33 21.64 -11.14
C ALA A 211 -1.45 21.01 -12.54
N GLN A 212 -1.30 19.68 -12.68
CA GLN A 212 -1.30 18.98 -13.98
C GLN A 212 -2.51 18.05 -14.19
N GLU A 213 -3.64 18.27 -13.51
CA GLU A 213 -4.88 17.60 -13.91
C GLU A 213 -5.24 18.01 -15.35
N PRO A 214 -5.43 17.06 -16.29
CA PRO A 214 -5.89 17.37 -17.62
C PRO A 214 -7.29 18.00 -17.53
N PRO A 215 -7.59 19.08 -18.28
CA PRO A 215 -8.92 19.66 -18.27
C PRO A 215 -9.95 18.58 -18.61
N ALA A 216 -10.99 18.48 -17.77
CA ALA A 216 -12.06 17.52 -17.90
C ALA A 216 -12.54 17.44 -19.37
N LYS A 217 -12.42 16.27 -19.98
CA LYS A 217 -12.89 16.03 -21.36
C LYS A 217 -14.39 16.33 -21.41
N ARG A 218 -14.74 17.45 -22.06
CA ARG A 218 -16.11 17.86 -22.36
C ARG A 218 -16.78 16.70 -23.12
N ARG A 219 -17.76 16.03 -22.51
CA ARG A 219 -18.57 14.99 -23.17
C ARG A 219 -19.17 15.59 -24.43
N LYS A 220 -18.85 15.02 -25.60
CA LYS A 220 -19.54 15.35 -26.86
C LYS A 220 -21.02 15.06 -26.66
N ALA A 221 -21.86 16.08 -26.81
CA ALA A 221 -23.30 15.92 -26.85
C ALA A 221 -23.66 15.01 -28.03
N SER A 222 -24.29 13.87 -27.74
CA SER A 222 -24.94 13.00 -28.71
C SER A 222 -26.09 13.78 -29.33
N LYS A 223 -26.04 14.04 -30.65
CA LYS A 223 -27.20 14.48 -31.41
C LYS A 223 -28.27 13.39 -31.30
N GLY A 224 -29.46 13.77 -30.80
CA GLY A 224 -30.64 12.91 -30.83
C GLY A 224 -31.11 12.68 -32.27
N PRO A 225 -31.94 11.64 -32.51
CA PRO A 225 -32.45 11.34 -33.83
C PRO A 225 -33.51 12.37 -34.24
N GLU A 226 -33.39 12.92 -35.44
CA GLU A 226 -34.46 13.68 -36.09
C GLU A 226 -35.62 12.73 -36.44
N VAL A 227 -36.83 13.16 -36.12
CA VAL A 227 -38.12 12.55 -36.53
C VAL A 227 -38.62 13.28 -37.75
#